data_AF-A0A502KLU6-F1
#
_entry.id   AF-A0A502KLU6-F1
#
_cell.length_a   1.000
_cell.length_b   1.000
_cell.length_c   1.000
_cell.angle_alpha   90.00
_cell.angle_beta   90.00
_cell.angle_gamma   90.00
#
_symmetry.space_group_name_H-M   'P 1'
#
loop_
_entity.id
_entity.type
_entity.pdbx_description
1 polymer ?
#
loop_
_entity_poly.entity_id
_entity_poly.type
_entity_poly.pdbx_seq_one_letter_code
_entity_poly.pdbx_strand_id
1 'polypeptide(L)'
;EAEVQDTQTVLLPDAQSGWQHFTGLSLALNSDHTGLSGKGWIDNYQDQPISWSILDDNLRIEFTEKVSHFNYYSAPFTDIAETYGQPIADELNRLVQLGTIESSLQIEVQEGELSKTLQKESSNGNVLRVNVSTVYEQELIIPAEWNWQSTSTKVTTTSESIQNYHTELTSVITDLDVNDMEGFWGVFLHYQHQNGPVYGNNELTFGVYADEIEFLNNGSTNTLYSGYDFNWALTNNTIELIEGTTRFVIKPFSQLEKAYLAYIEQYNDGQLVRVFTSQLSKHDNSFTSFTQNIATELPQVTLAGINNVYPSSWDGNKLNLEDVWGYHFKVDGTLRRGVSGQYDDVETKSNPSFYMGDAWTYSVSGSLVTLSQSTDERVRERTWRVMSVDSTGKALVLERSIYGYDLDDDGEITAEETGNFIPPRFNILTKTDLSQWPEAWASLIDSDGDGLNDYVEVDMGTDPHDADSDNDG
;
A
#
# COMPACT_ATOMS: atom_id res chain seq x y z
N GLU A 1 10.02 29.48 12.34
CA GLU A 1 9.41 30.15 11.18
C GLU A 1 10.34 30.19 9.98
N ALA A 2 11.51 30.84 10.06
CA ALA A 2 12.47 30.89 8.94
C ALA A 2 12.93 29.51 8.41
N GLU A 3 12.91 28.48 9.27
CA GLU A 3 13.26 27.09 8.90
C GLU A 3 12.16 26.33 8.14
N VAL A 4 10.92 26.84 8.10
CA VAL A 4 9.76 26.12 7.55
C VAL A 4 9.02 26.90 6.46
N GLN A 5 9.16 28.22 6.40
CA GLN A 5 8.56 29.03 5.34
C GLN A 5 9.16 28.71 3.97
N ASP A 6 8.31 28.62 2.94
CA ASP A 6 8.67 28.28 1.55
C ASP A 6 9.44 26.95 1.43
N THR A 7 9.04 25.94 2.21
CA THR A 7 9.70 24.62 2.22
C THR A 7 8.83 23.49 1.67
N GLN A 8 9.50 22.46 1.15
CA GLN A 8 8.90 21.17 0.84
C GLN A 8 9.45 20.14 1.82
N THR A 9 8.58 19.34 2.43
CA THR A 9 8.98 18.37 3.46
C THR A 9 8.15 17.09 3.33
N VAL A 10 8.70 16.00 3.88
CA VAL A 10 8.02 14.72 4.02
C VAL A 10 8.15 14.24 5.45
N LEU A 11 7.03 13.83 6.05
CA LEU A 11 7.01 13.03 7.26
C LEU A 11 6.90 11.54 6.89
N LEU A 12 7.84 10.76 7.40
CA LEU A 12 7.87 9.31 7.27
C LEU A 12 7.94 8.66 8.66
N PRO A 13 7.13 7.63 8.96
CA PRO A 13 7.33 6.83 10.15
C PRO A 13 8.65 6.04 10.06
N ASP A 14 8.97 5.28 11.10
CA ASP A 14 10.11 4.37 11.03
C ASP A 14 9.86 3.26 10.00
N ALA A 15 10.91 2.91 9.26
CA ALA A 15 10.93 1.77 8.35
C ALA A 15 11.77 0.64 8.95
N GLN A 16 11.40 -0.60 8.66
CA GLN A 16 12.24 -1.76 8.93
C GLN A 16 13.58 -1.61 8.20
N SER A 17 14.67 -2.05 8.85
CA SER A 17 16.00 -2.04 8.23
C SER A 17 16.00 -2.78 6.89
N GLY A 18 16.52 -2.14 5.83
CA GLY A 18 16.54 -2.70 4.48
C GLY A 18 15.22 -2.60 3.71
N TRP A 19 14.26 -1.81 4.21
CA TRP A 19 13.00 -1.47 3.55
C TRP A 19 12.86 0.05 3.39
N GLN A 20 12.10 0.47 2.37
CA GLN A 20 11.83 1.86 2.06
C GLN A 20 10.33 2.08 1.93
N HIS A 21 9.84 3.21 2.44
CA HIS A 21 8.44 3.62 2.30
C HIS A 21 8.03 3.78 0.84
N PHE A 22 6.74 3.60 0.59
CA PHE A 22 6.12 3.83 -0.71
C PHE A 22 5.26 5.11 -0.74
N THR A 23 4.94 5.68 0.42
CA THR A 23 4.23 6.96 0.57
C THR A 23 4.59 7.61 1.92
N GLY A 24 4.17 8.87 2.10
CA GLY A 24 4.36 9.66 3.31
C GLY A 24 3.45 10.89 3.33
N LEU A 25 3.39 11.59 4.45
CA LEU A 25 2.72 12.90 4.50
C LEU A 25 3.66 13.94 3.88
N SER A 26 3.29 14.42 2.70
CA SER A 26 4.02 15.42 1.94
C SER A 26 3.43 16.80 2.19
N LEU A 27 4.27 17.80 2.43
CA LEU A 27 3.82 19.16 2.69
C LEU A 27 4.58 20.15 1.78
N ALA A 28 3.87 21.17 1.32
CA ALA A 28 4.45 22.40 0.78
C ALA A 28 3.95 23.56 1.64
N LEU A 29 4.86 24.22 2.36
CA LEU A 29 4.57 25.28 3.31
C LEU A 29 4.95 26.63 2.70
N ASN A 30 3.97 27.51 2.50
CA ASN A 30 4.19 28.85 1.93
C ASN A 30 4.49 29.86 3.03
N SER A 31 5.26 30.91 2.71
CA SER A 31 5.60 32.02 3.64
C SER A 31 4.41 32.79 4.22
N ASP A 32 3.22 32.67 3.63
CA ASP A 32 2.00 33.32 4.10
C ASP A 32 1.17 32.47 5.08
N HIS A 33 1.76 31.42 5.69
CA HIS A 33 1.11 30.50 6.63
C HIS A 33 0.04 29.59 6.00
N THR A 34 -0.02 29.53 4.67
CA THR A 34 -0.80 28.54 3.93
C THR A 34 0.08 27.41 3.41
N GLY A 35 -0.53 26.36 2.88
CA GLY A 35 0.21 25.30 2.21
C GLY A 35 -0.69 24.26 1.57
N LEU A 36 -0.05 23.22 1.06
CA LEU A 36 -0.70 22.01 0.58
C LEU A 36 -0.15 20.81 1.35
N SER A 37 -1.03 19.85 1.60
CA SER A 37 -0.65 18.53 2.09
C SER A 37 -1.13 17.46 1.12
N GLY A 38 -0.39 16.35 1.04
CA GLY A 38 -0.84 15.14 0.37
C GLY A 38 -0.37 13.90 1.10
N LYS A 39 -1.27 12.92 1.26
CA LYS A 39 -1.01 11.67 1.96
C LYS A 39 -1.83 10.54 1.36
N GLY A 40 -1.47 9.30 1.69
CA GLY A 40 -2.13 8.12 1.15
C GLY A 40 -1.51 7.66 -0.17
N TRP A 41 -2.11 6.65 -0.76
CA TRP A 41 -1.56 5.92 -1.90
C TRP A 41 -2.69 5.34 -2.72
N ILE A 42 -2.52 5.24 -4.04
CA ILE A 42 -3.55 4.71 -4.95
C ILE A 42 -4.82 5.59 -4.83
N ASP A 43 -5.99 4.98 -4.68
CA ASP A 43 -7.31 5.58 -4.57
C ASP A 43 -7.58 6.16 -3.18
N ASN A 44 -6.76 5.81 -2.19
CA ASN A 44 -6.78 6.40 -0.85
C ASN A 44 -5.94 7.67 -0.75
N TYR A 45 -5.33 8.11 -1.84
CA TYR A 45 -4.60 9.37 -1.87
C TYR A 45 -5.55 10.56 -1.67
N GLN A 46 -5.17 11.46 -0.78
CA GLN A 46 -5.89 12.69 -0.48
C GLN A 46 -4.91 13.84 -0.42
N ASP A 47 -5.28 14.96 -1.05
CA ASP A 47 -4.60 16.23 -0.93
C ASP A 47 -5.56 17.32 -0.48
N GLN A 48 -5.08 18.23 0.34
CA GLN A 48 -5.89 19.35 0.84
C GLN A 48 -5.04 20.59 1.10
N PRO A 49 -5.64 21.80 0.98
CA PRO A 49 -5.08 23.01 1.55
C PRO A 49 -4.91 22.87 3.07
N ILE A 50 -3.83 23.44 3.59
CA ILE A 50 -3.54 23.49 5.01
C ILE A 50 -3.18 24.91 5.44
N SER A 51 -3.32 25.19 6.73
CA SER A 51 -2.65 26.31 7.37
C SER A 51 -1.58 25.80 8.32
N TRP A 52 -0.51 26.56 8.49
CA TRP A 52 0.55 26.22 9.43
C TRP A 52 0.95 27.41 10.29
N SER A 53 1.45 27.15 11.48
CA SER A 53 1.93 28.17 12.42
C SER A 53 3.02 27.60 13.32
N ILE A 54 3.71 28.48 14.04
CA ILE A 54 4.60 28.08 15.14
C ILE A 54 3.87 28.31 16.46
N LEU A 55 3.65 27.24 17.23
CA LEU A 55 3.03 27.28 18.56
C LEU A 55 4.02 26.69 19.56
N ASP A 56 4.43 27.50 20.55
CA ASP A 56 5.39 27.09 21.59
C ASP A 56 6.66 26.45 21.00
N ASP A 57 7.26 27.10 19.99
CA ASP A 57 8.42 26.65 19.21
C ASP A 57 8.22 25.36 18.39
N ASN A 58 6.99 24.84 18.29
CA ASN A 58 6.64 23.66 17.49
C ASN A 58 5.90 24.03 16.21
N LEU A 59 6.14 23.29 15.13
CA LEU A 59 5.37 23.44 13.89
C LEU A 59 3.98 22.82 14.10
N ARG A 60 2.94 23.65 14.01
CA ARG A 60 1.54 23.22 14.03
C ARG A 60 0.96 23.32 12.63
N ILE A 61 0.39 22.22 12.15
CA ILE A 61 -0.31 22.12 10.87
C ILE A 61 -1.78 21.89 11.19
N GLU A 62 -2.67 22.63 10.55
CA GLU A 62 -4.11 22.52 10.70
C GLU A 62 -4.74 22.08 9.38
N PHE A 63 -5.68 21.14 9.51
CA PHE A 63 -6.37 20.51 8.41
C PHE A 63 -7.86 20.86 8.51
N THR A 64 -8.53 20.93 7.38
CA THR A 64 -9.94 21.37 7.31
C THR A 64 -10.84 20.37 6.63
N GLU A 65 -10.29 19.51 5.78
CA GLU A 65 -11.07 18.50 5.09
C GLU A 65 -11.38 17.33 6.01
N LYS A 66 -12.62 16.84 5.89
CA LYS A 66 -13.11 15.65 6.55
C LYS A 66 -13.79 14.76 5.53
N VAL A 67 -13.70 13.46 5.75
CA VAL A 67 -14.44 12.46 4.98
C VAL A 67 -15.78 12.17 5.65
N SER A 68 -16.78 11.82 4.85
CA SER A 68 -18.07 11.33 5.31
C SER A 68 -18.26 9.89 4.86
N HIS A 69 -18.73 9.03 5.76
CA HIS A 69 -19.14 7.66 5.45
C HIS A 69 -20.25 7.20 6.40
N PHE A 70 -20.88 6.07 6.10
CA PHE A 70 -21.93 5.50 6.93
C PHE A 70 -21.39 4.31 7.73
N ASN A 71 -21.56 4.36 9.05
CA ASN A 71 -21.27 3.24 9.94
C ASN A 71 -22.56 2.62 10.46
N TYR A 72 -22.57 1.30 10.59
CA TYR A 72 -23.70 0.57 11.16
C TYR A 72 -23.54 0.47 12.68
N TYR A 73 -24.61 0.81 13.40
CA TYR A 73 -24.65 0.76 14.85
C TYR A 73 -25.91 0.05 15.32
N SER A 74 -25.81 -0.67 16.43
CA SER A 74 -26.94 -1.43 17.00
C SER A 74 -27.08 -1.23 18.50
N ALA A 75 -28.32 -1.17 18.99
CA ALA A 75 -28.63 -1.13 20.41
C ALA A 75 -28.03 -2.36 21.14
N PRO A 76 -27.44 -2.20 22.34
CA PRO A 76 -27.48 -1.02 23.19
C PRO A 76 -26.43 0.07 22.87
N PHE A 77 -25.87 0.11 21.66
CA PHE A 77 -24.93 1.10 21.16
C PHE A 77 -23.64 1.20 21.98
N THR A 78 -23.08 0.05 22.35
CA THR A 78 -21.81 -0.05 23.09
C THR A 78 -20.68 0.67 22.38
N ASP A 79 -20.57 0.51 21.05
CA ASP A 79 -19.48 1.10 20.26
C ASP A 79 -19.57 2.64 20.25
N ILE A 80 -20.80 3.17 20.29
CA ILE A 80 -21.04 4.61 20.45
C ILE A 80 -20.64 5.07 21.85
N ALA A 81 -20.94 4.27 22.89
CA ALA A 81 -20.54 4.61 24.26
C ALA A 81 -19.02 4.64 24.42
N GLU A 82 -18.31 3.72 23.78
CA GLU A 82 -16.85 3.65 23.78
C GLU A 82 -16.20 4.81 23.01
N THR A 83 -16.77 5.18 21.86
CA THR A 83 -16.18 6.19 20.96
C THR A 83 -16.63 7.61 21.30
N TYR A 84 -17.93 7.84 21.46
CA TYR A 84 -18.55 9.16 21.62
C TYR A 84 -19.01 9.43 23.06
N GLY A 85 -19.03 8.39 23.91
CA GLY A 85 -19.40 8.49 25.31
C GLY A 85 -20.82 8.00 25.61
N GLN A 86 -21.00 7.48 26.82
CA GLN A 86 -22.27 6.93 27.30
C GLN A 86 -23.51 7.84 27.08
N PRO A 87 -23.44 9.18 27.27
CA PRO A 87 -24.60 10.04 27.07
C PRO A 87 -25.16 10.04 25.63
N ILE A 88 -24.34 9.78 24.62
CA ILE A 88 -24.78 9.71 23.22
C ILE A 88 -25.43 8.34 22.97
N ALA A 89 -24.85 7.27 23.48
CA ALA A 89 -25.44 5.94 23.42
C ALA A 89 -26.80 5.87 24.15
N ASP A 90 -26.91 6.50 25.31
CA ASP A 90 -28.16 6.57 26.09
C ASP A 90 -29.27 7.30 25.31
N GLU A 91 -28.93 8.38 24.61
CA GLU A 91 -29.89 9.12 23.78
C GLU A 91 -30.37 8.28 22.58
N LEU A 92 -29.46 7.59 21.89
CA LEU A 92 -29.84 6.65 20.82
C LEU A 92 -30.75 5.54 21.36
N ASN A 93 -30.41 4.95 22.51
CA ASN A 93 -31.25 3.95 23.18
C ASN A 93 -32.63 4.50 23.55
N ARG A 94 -32.73 5.75 24.00
CA ARG A 94 -34.00 6.43 24.27
C ARG A 94 -34.83 6.59 22.99
N LEU A 95 -34.20 6.96 21.87
CA LEU A 95 -34.88 7.08 20.58
C LEU A 95 -35.39 5.73 20.06
N VAL A 96 -34.64 4.65 20.26
CA VAL A 96 -35.10 3.28 19.98
C VAL A 96 -36.32 2.94 20.85
N GLN A 97 -36.27 3.23 22.15
CA GLN A 97 -37.40 2.97 23.06
C GLN A 97 -38.66 3.75 22.70
N LEU A 98 -38.52 4.94 22.12
CA LEU A 98 -39.63 5.73 21.60
C LEU A 98 -40.13 5.29 20.22
N GLY A 99 -39.42 4.38 19.55
CA GLY A 99 -39.71 3.98 18.17
C GLY A 99 -39.40 5.06 17.13
N THR A 100 -38.56 6.04 17.47
CA THR A 100 -38.12 7.10 16.54
C THR A 100 -37.09 6.58 15.54
N ILE A 101 -36.23 5.67 15.98
CA ILE A 101 -35.20 5.02 15.16
C ILE A 101 -35.24 3.51 15.40
N GLU A 102 -34.75 2.75 14.43
CA GLU A 102 -34.61 1.29 14.52
C GLU A 102 -33.53 0.90 15.55
N SER A 103 -33.61 -0.31 16.11
CA SER A 103 -32.57 -0.83 17.01
C SER A 103 -31.24 -1.11 16.32
N SER A 104 -31.21 -1.00 14.99
CA SER A 104 -30.05 -1.23 14.15
C SER A 104 -30.16 -0.33 12.91
N LEU A 105 -29.18 0.53 12.70
CA LEU A 105 -29.24 1.55 11.64
C LEU A 105 -27.85 1.99 11.20
N GLN A 106 -27.79 2.66 10.05
CA GLN A 106 -26.62 3.41 9.64
C GLN A 106 -26.71 4.86 10.12
N ILE A 107 -25.58 5.39 10.57
CA ILE A 107 -25.41 6.81 10.92
C ILE A 107 -24.23 7.35 10.11
N GLU A 108 -24.41 8.52 9.52
CA GLU A 108 -23.29 9.21 8.86
C GLU A 108 -22.29 9.69 9.93
N VAL A 109 -21.03 9.38 9.68
CA VAL A 109 -19.88 9.82 10.47
C VAL A 109 -19.07 10.75 9.59
N GLN A 110 -18.76 11.93 10.11
CA GLN A 110 -17.82 12.85 9.50
C GLN A 110 -16.53 12.89 10.32
N GLU A 111 -15.38 12.62 9.71
CA GLU A 111 -14.11 12.51 10.44
C GLU A 111 -12.88 12.99 9.67
N GLY A 112 -11.86 13.38 10.42
CA GLY A 112 -10.61 13.85 9.84
C GLY A 112 -9.59 14.29 10.88
N GLU A 113 -8.35 14.46 10.43
CA GLU A 113 -7.32 15.11 11.25
C GLU A 113 -7.69 16.59 11.39
N LEU A 114 -7.60 17.13 12.61
CA LEU A 114 -7.79 18.55 12.87
C LEU A 114 -6.44 19.28 12.89
N SER A 115 -5.44 18.66 13.53
CA SER A 115 -4.10 19.24 13.58
C SER A 115 -3.00 18.21 13.82
N LYS A 116 -1.78 18.54 13.39
CA LYS A 116 -0.54 17.88 13.80
C LYS A 116 0.41 18.92 14.39
N THR A 117 0.95 18.64 15.58
CA THR A 117 2.00 19.45 16.20
C THR A 117 3.29 18.65 16.24
N LEU A 118 4.34 19.20 15.63
CA LEU A 118 5.64 18.55 15.46
C LEU A 118 6.64 19.17 16.42
N GLN A 119 7.04 18.39 17.42
CA GLN A 119 8.08 18.76 18.36
C GLN A 119 9.41 18.12 17.97
N LYS A 120 10.44 18.94 17.73
CA LYS A 120 11.78 18.47 17.41
C LYS A 120 12.43 17.80 18.63
N GLU A 121 12.87 16.55 18.47
CA GLU A 121 13.58 15.80 19.50
C GLU A 121 15.10 15.78 19.25
N SER A 122 15.49 15.47 18.01
CA SER A 122 16.89 15.40 17.60
C SER A 122 17.05 15.66 16.10
N SER A 123 18.29 15.78 15.63
CA SER A 123 18.62 16.04 14.22
C SER A 123 19.77 15.16 13.77
N ASN A 124 19.66 14.61 12.57
CA ASN A 124 20.73 13.91 11.88
C ASN A 124 20.79 14.39 10.41
N GLY A 125 21.67 15.36 10.14
CA GLY A 125 21.72 16.02 8.83
C GLY A 125 20.39 16.66 8.46
N ASN A 126 19.85 16.29 7.30
CA ASN A 126 18.61 16.82 6.73
C ASN A 126 17.34 16.12 7.23
N VAL A 127 17.47 15.25 8.22
CA VAL A 127 16.37 14.52 8.84
C VAL A 127 16.26 14.92 10.30
N LEU A 128 15.10 15.42 10.69
CA LEU A 128 14.76 15.69 12.09
C LEU A 128 13.92 14.55 12.66
N ARG A 129 14.27 14.08 13.85
CA ARG A 129 13.41 13.21 14.64
C ARG A 129 12.37 14.11 15.33
N VAL A 130 11.09 13.86 15.09
CA VAL A 130 10.00 14.67 15.65
C VAL A 130 9.00 13.79 16.39
N ASN A 131 8.53 14.24 17.55
CA ASN A 131 7.30 13.74 18.14
C ASN A 131 6.12 14.46 17.50
N VAL A 132 5.20 13.69 16.91
CA VAL A 132 4.04 14.18 16.18
C VAL A 132 2.80 13.92 17.02
N SER A 133 2.25 14.97 17.63
CA SER A 133 0.95 14.93 18.29
C SER A 133 -0.15 15.21 17.28
N THR A 134 -1.03 14.24 17.03
CA THR A 134 -2.16 14.36 16.09
C THR A 134 -3.46 14.46 16.87
N VAL A 135 -4.27 15.48 16.57
CA VAL A 135 -5.65 15.59 17.03
C VAL A 135 -6.57 15.16 15.90
N TYR A 136 -7.36 14.11 16.14
CA TYR A 136 -8.39 13.60 15.22
C TYR A 136 -9.77 13.99 15.73
N GLU A 137 -10.68 14.39 14.85
CA GLU A 137 -12.08 14.71 15.19
C GLU A 137 -13.03 13.75 14.45
N GLN A 138 -14.02 13.24 15.17
CA GLN A 138 -15.13 12.46 14.62
C GLN A 138 -16.45 13.09 15.08
N GLU A 139 -17.45 13.13 14.19
CA GLU A 139 -18.78 13.67 14.46
C GLU A 139 -19.85 12.73 13.93
N LEU A 140 -20.81 12.35 14.78
CA LEU A 140 -22.06 11.74 14.30
C LEU A 140 -22.95 12.83 13.72
N ILE A 141 -23.35 12.67 12.46
CA ILE A 141 -24.30 13.55 11.79
C ILE A 141 -25.71 13.06 12.11
N ILE A 142 -26.36 13.77 13.03
CA ILE A 142 -27.68 13.40 13.54
C ILE A 142 -28.78 14.06 12.69
N PRO A 143 -29.71 13.28 12.10
CA PRO A 143 -30.85 13.82 11.37
C PRO A 143 -31.75 14.69 12.26
N ALA A 144 -32.21 15.83 11.72
CA ALA A 144 -33.00 16.81 12.47
C ALA A 144 -34.32 16.21 12.99
N GLU A 145 -34.90 15.27 12.25
CA GLU A 145 -36.14 14.56 12.57
C GLU A 145 -36.04 13.69 13.83
N TRP A 146 -34.84 13.36 14.31
CA TRP A 146 -34.66 12.56 15.53
C TRP A 146 -34.96 13.36 16.80
N ASN A 147 -35.16 14.69 16.68
CA ASN A 147 -35.40 15.59 17.82
C ASN A 147 -34.34 15.39 18.92
N TRP A 148 -33.07 15.31 18.51
CA TRP A 148 -31.92 15.05 19.36
C TRP A 148 -31.85 15.99 20.57
N GLN A 149 -31.68 15.44 21.77
CA GLN A 149 -31.64 16.23 23.02
C GLN A 149 -30.27 16.25 23.71
N SER A 150 -29.29 15.48 23.20
CA SER A 150 -27.97 15.32 23.85
C SER A 150 -26.98 16.42 23.46
N THR A 151 -25.80 16.41 24.09
CA THR A 151 -24.69 17.34 23.83
C THR A 151 -24.04 17.11 22.45
N SER A 152 -22.95 17.86 22.19
CA SER A 152 -22.08 17.72 21.02
C SER A 152 -21.84 16.25 20.65
N THR A 153 -22.11 15.89 19.41
CA THR A 153 -21.82 14.58 18.81
C THR A 153 -20.39 14.46 18.29
N LYS A 154 -19.58 15.50 18.56
CA LYS A 154 -18.16 15.56 18.25
C LYS A 154 -17.32 14.97 19.38
N VAL A 155 -16.39 14.10 19.03
CA VAL A 155 -15.30 13.64 19.89
C VAL A 155 -13.97 13.98 19.25
N THR A 156 -12.98 14.30 20.09
CA THR A 156 -11.59 14.43 19.64
C THR A 156 -10.72 13.43 20.39
N THR A 157 -9.78 12.83 19.67
CA THR A 157 -8.76 11.95 20.23
C THR A 157 -7.38 12.50 19.90
N THR A 158 -6.43 12.29 20.81
CA THR A 158 -5.03 12.67 20.61
C THR A 158 -4.18 11.42 20.57
N SER A 159 -3.30 11.34 19.58
CA SER A 159 -2.27 10.31 19.48
C SER A 159 -0.89 10.95 19.32
N GLU A 160 0.15 10.22 19.73
CA GLU A 160 1.53 10.63 19.56
C GLU A 160 2.29 9.55 18.78
N SER A 161 3.23 9.97 17.94
CA SER A 161 4.11 9.07 17.19
C SER A 161 5.44 9.74 16.92
N ILE A 162 6.52 8.97 16.92
CA ILE A 162 7.82 9.46 16.51
C ILE A 162 7.99 9.24 15.00
N GLN A 163 8.37 10.30 14.29
CA GLN A 163 8.54 10.29 12.84
C GLN A 163 9.81 11.01 12.41
N ASN A 164 10.20 10.77 11.16
CA ASN A 164 11.34 11.39 10.50
C ASN A 164 10.80 12.51 9.59
N TYR A 165 11.16 13.75 9.92
CA TYR A 165 10.81 14.96 9.17
C TYR A 165 11.98 15.35 8.26
N HIS A 166 11.79 15.19 6.95
CA HIS A 166 12.81 15.48 5.94
C HIS A 166 12.75 16.96 5.54
N THR A 167 13.70 17.77 6.03
CA THR A 167 13.68 19.24 5.90
C THR A 167 14.16 19.75 4.54
N GLU A 168 15.02 18.99 3.86
CA GLU A 168 15.65 19.40 2.60
C GLU A 168 15.63 18.25 1.59
N LEU A 169 14.69 18.32 0.65
CA LEU A 169 14.46 17.30 -0.38
C LEU A 169 15.34 17.59 -1.60
N THR A 170 16.64 17.30 -1.47
CA THR A 170 17.60 17.38 -2.57
C THR A 170 17.61 16.07 -3.35
N SER A 171 17.74 16.16 -4.68
CA SER A 171 17.78 14.96 -5.51
C SER A 171 19.01 14.13 -5.20
N VAL A 172 18.82 12.86 -4.81
CA VAL A 172 19.92 11.90 -4.57
C VAL A 172 20.52 11.38 -5.86
N ILE A 173 19.78 11.48 -6.97
CA ILE A 173 20.35 11.17 -8.26
C ILE A 173 21.16 12.38 -8.72
N THR A 174 22.48 12.25 -8.67
CA THR A 174 23.43 13.29 -9.07
C THR A 174 23.99 12.95 -10.44
N ASP A 175 24.28 13.98 -11.23
CA ASP A 175 24.91 13.84 -12.55
C ASP A 175 24.15 12.97 -13.57
N LEU A 176 22.82 12.83 -13.43
CA LEU A 176 21.99 12.18 -14.45
C LEU A 176 22.16 12.89 -15.78
N ASP A 177 22.51 12.11 -16.81
CA ASP A 177 22.33 12.54 -18.18
C ASP A 177 21.10 11.88 -18.84
N VAL A 178 20.80 12.31 -20.06
CA VAL A 178 19.65 11.81 -20.82
C VAL A 178 19.74 10.29 -21.07
N ASN A 179 20.95 9.76 -21.24
CA ASN A 179 21.18 8.33 -21.48
C ASN A 179 20.90 7.50 -20.22
N ASP A 180 21.16 8.04 -19.04
CA ASP A 180 20.86 7.38 -17.77
C ASP A 180 19.34 7.29 -17.52
N MET A 181 18.56 8.20 -18.08
CA MET A 181 17.10 8.17 -18.00
C MET A 181 16.46 7.29 -19.08
N GLU A 182 17.08 7.15 -20.25
CA GLU A 182 16.52 6.37 -21.37
C GLU A 182 16.09 4.96 -20.96
N GLY A 183 14.89 4.57 -21.40
CA GLY A 183 14.29 3.26 -21.15
C GLY A 183 13.07 3.30 -20.24
N PHE A 184 12.61 2.12 -19.80
CA PHE A 184 11.39 1.99 -18.99
C PHE A 184 11.64 2.29 -17.52
N TRP A 185 10.72 3.01 -16.92
CA TRP A 185 10.66 3.30 -15.49
C TRP A 185 9.26 3.07 -14.96
N GLY A 186 9.17 2.63 -13.72
CA GLY A 186 7.94 2.72 -12.96
C GLY A 186 7.91 4.06 -12.23
N VAL A 187 6.89 4.88 -12.47
CA VAL A 187 6.75 6.22 -11.90
C VAL A 187 5.31 6.40 -11.43
N PHE A 188 5.10 6.90 -10.22
CA PHE A 188 3.75 7.20 -9.73
C PHE A 188 3.29 8.59 -10.14
N LEU A 189 2.06 8.67 -10.65
CA LEU A 189 1.43 9.90 -11.13
C LEU A 189 0.01 10.01 -10.58
N HIS A 190 -0.49 11.25 -10.50
CA HIS A 190 -1.90 11.48 -10.20
C HIS A 190 -2.72 11.46 -11.49
N TYR A 191 -3.60 10.48 -11.64
CA TYR A 191 -4.49 10.31 -12.81
C TYR A 191 -5.75 9.50 -12.46
N GLN A 192 -6.69 9.38 -13.40
CA GLN A 192 -7.88 8.54 -13.22
C GLN A 192 -7.59 7.08 -13.59
N HIS A 193 -7.88 6.16 -12.69
CA HIS A 193 -7.86 4.73 -12.98
C HIS A 193 -9.28 4.19 -13.12
N GLN A 194 -9.52 3.37 -14.15
CA GLN A 194 -10.80 2.67 -14.30
C GLN A 194 -10.76 1.36 -13.52
N ASN A 195 -11.57 1.26 -12.46
CA ASN A 195 -11.73 0.02 -11.73
C ASN A 195 -12.61 -0.98 -12.52
N GLY A 196 -12.59 -2.24 -12.12
CA GLY A 196 -13.40 -3.29 -12.73
C GLY A 196 -14.84 -3.33 -12.21
N PRO A 197 -15.67 -4.23 -12.71
CA PRO A 197 -17.04 -4.38 -12.24
C PRO A 197 -17.12 -4.92 -10.81
N VAL A 198 -16.24 -5.86 -10.45
CA VAL A 198 -16.22 -6.50 -9.12
C VAL A 198 -15.68 -5.56 -8.02
N TYR A 199 -14.86 -4.58 -8.38
CA TYR A 199 -14.28 -3.61 -7.45
C TYR A 199 -14.46 -2.21 -8.00
N GLY A 200 -15.16 -1.34 -7.29
CA GLY A 200 -15.41 0.02 -7.76
C GLY A 200 -16.40 0.12 -8.94
N ASN A 201 -17.10 -0.95 -9.30
CA ASN A 201 -18.25 -0.94 -10.23
C ASN A 201 -18.02 -0.17 -11.54
N ASN A 202 -16.86 -0.38 -12.18
CA ASN A 202 -16.42 0.30 -13.41
C ASN A 202 -16.21 1.82 -13.29
N GLU A 203 -16.16 2.37 -12.07
CA GLU A 203 -15.96 3.80 -11.83
C GLU A 203 -14.51 4.23 -12.05
N LEU A 204 -14.36 5.46 -12.54
CA LEU A 204 -13.08 6.15 -12.62
C LEU A 204 -12.76 6.80 -11.27
N THR A 205 -11.64 6.41 -10.67
CA THR A 205 -11.17 6.98 -9.40
C THR A 205 -9.88 7.75 -9.62
N PHE A 206 -9.83 9.00 -9.14
CA PHE A 206 -8.57 9.73 -9.02
C PHE A 206 -7.73 9.11 -7.91
N GLY A 207 -6.41 9.16 -8.10
CA GLY A 207 -5.47 8.61 -7.14
C GLY A 207 -4.04 8.74 -7.61
N VAL A 208 -3.10 8.27 -6.79
CA VAL A 208 -1.68 8.21 -7.13
C VAL A 208 -1.33 6.75 -7.45
N TYR A 209 -1.31 6.44 -8.74
CA TYR A 209 -1.07 5.09 -9.26
C TYR A 209 0.28 5.02 -9.98
N ALA A 210 0.88 3.83 -10.05
CA ALA A 210 2.07 3.65 -10.86
C ALA A 210 1.73 3.78 -12.35
N ASP A 211 2.70 4.21 -13.13
CA ASP A 211 2.72 4.08 -14.57
C ASP A 211 4.04 3.46 -15.02
N GLU A 212 4.02 2.80 -16.16
CA GLU A 212 5.20 2.36 -16.87
C GLU A 212 5.51 3.39 -17.96
N ILE A 213 6.56 4.17 -17.76
CA ILE A 213 6.96 5.27 -18.62
C ILE A 213 8.27 4.90 -19.31
N GLU A 214 8.25 4.84 -20.64
CA GLU A 214 9.46 4.78 -21.46
C GLU A 214 9.97 6.19 -21.72
N PHE A 215 11.14 6.54 -21.20
CA PHE A 215 11.82 7.79 -21.49
C PHE A 215 12.64 7.64 -22.78
N LEU A 216 12.36 8.45 -23.79
CA LEU A 216 13.04 8.43 -25.08
C LEU A 216 14.08 9.56 -25.18
N ASN A 217 15.20 9.30 -25.85
CA ASN A 217 16.30 10.28 -26.03
C ASN A 217 15.92 11.58 -26.77
N ASN A 218 14.78 11.59 -27.46
CA ASN A 218 14.24 12.79 -28.13
C ASN A 218 13.47 13.72 -27.17
N GLY A 219 13.35 13.37 -25.88
CA GLY A 219 12.61 14.15 -24.89
C GLY A 219 11.11 13.85 -24.83
N SER A 220 10.59 12.83 -25.52
CA SER A 220 9.20 12.37 -25.37
C SER A 220 9.11 11.10 -24.52
N THR A 221 7.90 10.71 -24.12
CA THR A 221 7.65 9.48 -23.37
C THR A 221 6.62 8.58 -24.04
N ASN A 222 6.67 7.28 -23.80
CA ASN A 222 5.51 6.39 -23.99
C ASN A 222 4.98 5.97 -22.62
N THR A 223 3.71 6.26 -22.31
CA THR A 223 3.05 5.80 -21.08
C THR A 223 2.17 4.59 -21.38
N LEU A 224 2.01 3.71 -20.39
CA LEU A 224 1.20 2.50 -20.56
C LEU A 224 -0.17 2.59 -19.91
N TYR A 225 -0.27 3.23 -18.74
CA TYR A 225 -1.46 3.19 -17.90
C TYR A 225 -2.16 4.55 -17.75
N SER A 226 -1.41 5.65 -17.61
CA SER A 226 -2.02 6.97 -17.37
C SER A 226 -2.66 7.60 -18.61
N GLY A 227 -2.19 7.21 -19.80
CA GLY A 227 -2.62 7.80 -21.07
C GLY A 227 -2.02 9.18 -21.37
N TYR A 228 -1.09 9.67 -20.54
CA TYR A 228 -0.37 10.93 -20.79
C TYR A 228 0.63 10.81 -21.96
N ASP A 229 0.82 11.89 -22.71
CA ASP A 229 1.85 12.03 -23.75
C ASP A 229 2.85 13.13 -23.37
N PHE A 230 3.74 12.82 -22.43
CA PHE A 230 4.66 13.81 -21.87
C PHE A 230 5.84 14.14 -22.80
N ASN A 231 6.23 15.41 -22.77
CA ASN A 231 7.62 15.78 -22.96
C ASN A 231 8.34 15.76 -21.61
N TRP A 232 9.58 15.28 -21.58
CA TRP A 232 10.36 15.20 -20.36
C TRP A 232 11.69 15.94 -20.46
N ALA A 233 12.18 16.40 -19.31
CA ALA A 233 13.48 17.05 -19.18
C ALA A 233 14.10 16.78 -17.81
N LEU A 234 15.43 16.92 -17.74
CA LEU A 234 16.15 17.01 -16.48
C LEU A 234 16.50 18.46 -16.20
N THR A 235 15.97 18.99 -15.10
CA THR A 235 16.29 20.34 -14.61
C THR A 235 16.82 20.23 -13.19
N ASN A 236 18.06 20.66 -12.96
CA ASN A 236 18.67 20.64 -11.62
C ASN A 236 18.54 19.28 -10.90
N ASN A 237 18.81 18.18 -11.60
CA ASN A 237 18.69 16.80 -11.11
C ASN A 237 17.27 16.36 -10.74
N THR A 238 16.24 17.08 -11.20
CA THR A 238 14.83 16.71 -11.06
C THR A 238 14.26 16.29 -12.40
N ILE A 239 13.35 15.32 -12.39
CA ILE A 239 12.68 14.85 -13.60
C ILE A 239 11.42 15.68 -13.77
N GLU A 240 11.28 16.34 -14.90
CA GLU A 240 10.08 17.09 -15.27
C GLU A 240 9.32 16.35 -16.36
N LEU A 241 8.00 16.19 -16.18
CA LEU A 241 7.07 15.64 -17.18
C LEU A 241 6.03 16.72 -17.49
N ILE A 242 5.83 17.04 -18.77
CA ILE A 242 4.97 18.16 -19.21
C ILE A 242 4.04 17.69 -20.33
N GLU A 243 2.74 17.86 -20.10
CA GLU A 243 1.69 17.67 -21.11
C GLU A 243 0.70 18.85 -21.02
N GLY A 244 0.65 19.67 -22.07
CA GLY A 244 -0.22 20.85 -22.09
C GLY A 244 0.09 21.81 -20.93
N THR A 245 -0.87 21.96 -20.02
CA THR A 245 -0.78 22.82 -18.83
C THR A 245 -0.34 22.06 -17.58
N THR A 246 -0.35 20.72 -17.64
CA THR A 246 0.03 19.84 -16.53
C THR A 246 1.55 19.64 -16.53
N ARG A 247 2.17 19.85 -15.38
CA ARG A 247 3.60 19.59 -15.18
C ARG A 247 3.83 18.84 -13.88
N PHE A 248 4.50 17.70 -13.95
CA PHE A 248 5.02 17.00 -12.78
C PHE A 248 6.50 17.33 -12.59
N VAL A 249 6.91 17.61 -11.35
CA VAL A 249 8.31 17.75 -10.96
C VAL A 249 8.61 16.68 -9.92
N ILE A 250 9.47 15.74 -10.28
CA ILE A 250 9.80 14.56 -9.47
C ILE A 250 11.21 14.75 -8.91
N LYS A 251 11.31 14.74 -7.57
CA LYS A 251 12.53 14.98 -6.79
C LYS A 251 12.86 13.73 -5.96
N PRO A 252 13.64 12.77 -6.48
CA PRO A 252 14.07 11.59 -5.72
C PRO A 252 14.96 12.01 -4.56
N PHE A 253 14.51 11.90 -3.32
CA PHE A 253 15.27 12.40 -2.14
C PHE A 253 15.86 11.28 -1.27
N SER A 254 15.52 10.03 -1.55
CA SER A 254 16.04 8.86 -0.87
C SER A 254 16.18 7.70 -1.85
N GLN A 255 17.25 6.91 -1.69
CA GLN A 255 17.52 5.73 -2.50
C GLN A 255 17.78 4.55 -1.57
N LEU A 256 17.13 3.43 -1.88
CA LEU A 256 17.46 2.13 -1.32
C LEU A 256 17.79 1.20 -2.48
N GLU A 257 19.08 0.87 -2.62
CA GLU A 257 19.59 0.05 -3.71
C GLU A 257 19.18 0.61 -5.09
N LYS A 258 18.16 0.03 -5.72
CA LYS A 258 17.67 0.36 -7.07
C LYS A 258 16.29 1.02 -7.09
N ALA A 259 15.70 1.24 -5.91
CA ALA A 259 14.46 1.95 -5.73
C ALA A 259 14.73 3.35 -5.16
N TYR A 260 13.97 4.31 -5.62
CA TYR A 260 14.00 5.67 -5.12
C TYR A 260 12.66 6.01 -4.48
N LEU A 261 12.69 6.91 -3.51
CA LEU A 261 11.53 7.61 -2.98
C LEU A 261 11.64 9.07 -3.39
N ALA A 262 10.60 9.60 -4.02
CA ALA A 262 10.57 10.95 -4.54
C ALA A 262 9.44 11.77 -3.93
N TYR A 263 9.70 13.06 -3.79
CA TYR A 263 8.70 14.09 -3.59
C TYR A 263 8.28 14.61 -4.95
N ILE A 264 6.97 14.62 -5.20
CA ILE A 264 6.40 14.91 -6.51
C ILE A 264 5.45 16.09 -6.36
N GLU A 265 5.69 17.11 -7.17
CA GLU A 265 4.84 18.27 -7.30
C GLU A 265 4.05 18.15 -8.60
N GLN A 266 2.75 18.43 -8.56
CA GLN A 266 1.95 18.62 -9.76
C GLN A 266 1.54 20.09 -9.85
N TYR A 267 1.82 20.66 -11.01
CA TYR A 267 1.41 22.00 -11.40
C TYR A 267 0.33 21.92 -12.47
N ASN A 268 -0.62 22.86 -12.43
CA ASN A 268 -1.53 23.13 -13.52
C ASN A 268 -1.52 24.64 -13.79
N ASP A 269 -1.34 25.06 -15.04
CA ASP A 269 -1.19 26.47 -15.44
C ASP A 269 -0.12 27.22 -14.61
N GLY A 270 0.95 26.51 -14.23
CA GLY A 270 2.04 27.03 -13.41
C GLY A 270 1.74 27.20 -11.92
N GLN A 271 0.52 26.89 -11.46
CA GLN A 271 0.17 26.86 -10.04
C GLN A 271 0.41 25.47 -9.46
N LEU A 272 1.06 25.39 -8.30
CA LEU A 272 1.19 24.13 -7.56
C LEU A 272 -0.19 23.73 -7.06
N VAL A 273 -0.69 22.59 -7.52
CA VAL A 273 -2.02 22.10 -7.15
C VAL A 273 -1.96 20.88 -6.24
N ARG A 274 -0.82 20.17 -6.21
CA ARG A 274 -0.70 18.91 -5.47
C ARG A 274 0.75 18.56 -5.14
N VAL A 275 0.93 17.90 -4.00
CA VAL A 275 2.22 17.33 -3.57
C VAL A 275 2.02 15.92 -3.04
N PHE A 276 2.92 15.00 -3.34
CA PHE A 276 2.88 13.63 -2.81
C PHE A 276 4.26 12.99 -2.79
N THR A 277 4.37 11.90 -2.05
CA THR A 277 5.60 11.10 -1.99
C THR A 277 5.31 9.73 -2.57
N SER A 278 6.14 9.26 -3.49
CA SER A 278 5.99 7.93 -4.07
C SER A 278 7.29 7.36 -4.60
N GLN A 279 7.30 6.05 -4.82
CA GLN A 279 8.46 5.35 -5.35
C GLN A 279 8.66 5.57 -6.85
N LEU A 280 9.90 5.40 -7.30
CA LEU A 280 10.24 5.20 -8.71
C LEU A 280 11.43 4.24 -8.85
N SER A 281 11.49 3.52 -9.96
CA SER A 281 12.61 2.63 -10.26
C SER A 281 12.77 2.41 -11.75
N LYS A 282 14.02 2.33 -12.20
CA LYS A 282 14.37 2.01 -13.58
C LYS A 282 14.26 0.51 -13.81
N HIS A 283 13.66 0.12 -14.93
CA HIS A 283 13.74 -1.26 -15.41
C HIS A 283 15.18 -1.59 -15.81
N ASP A 284 15.73 -2.66 -15.27
CA ASP A 284 17.09 -3.10 -15.62
C ASP A 284 17.18 -4.61 -15.81
N ASN A 285 18.29 -5.08 -16.39
CA ASN A 285 18.50 -6.50 -16.70
C ASN A 285 18.62 -7.42 -15.47
N SER A 286 18.64 -6.89 -14.24
CA SER A 286 18.70 -7.75 -13.06
C SER A 286 17.42 -8.55 -12.83
N PHE A 287 16.32 -8.23 -13.51
CA PHE A 287 15.10 -9.03 -13.48
C PHE A 287 15.34 -10.52 -13.74
N THR A 288 16.37 -10.87 -14.52
CA THR A 288 16.67 -12.27 -14.87
C THR A 288 17.04 -13.11 -13.65
N SER A 289 17.65 -12.52 -12.62
CA SER A 289 18.00 -13.26 -11.40
C SER A 289 16.77 -13.74 -10.64
N PHE A 290 15.65 -13.01 -10.75
CA PHE A 290 14.36 -13.44 -10.24
C PHE A 290 13.66 -14.38 -11.22
N THR A 291 13.45 -13.98 -12.47
CA THR A 291 12.57 -14.72 -13.39
C THR A 291 13.13 -16.08 -13.82
N GLN A 292 14.47 -16.25 -13.87
CA GLN A 292 15.10 -17.55 -14.15
C GLN A 292 15.11 -18.50 -12.95
N ASN A 293 14.89 -17.97 -11.73
CA ASN A 293 14.94 -18.73 -10.49
C ASN A 293 13.64 -18.58 -9.68
N ILE A 294 12.53 -18.32 -10.35
CA ILE A 294 11.24 -18.04 -9.68
C ILE A 294 10.66 -19.29 -9.03
N ALA A 295 10.81 -20.45 -9.70
CA ALA A 295 10.43 -21.75 -9.14
C ALA A 295 11.44 -22.19 -8.08
N THR A 296 10.93 -22.71 -6.98
CA THR A 296 11.72 -23.19 -5.84
C THR A 296 11.18 -24.54 -5.37
N GLU A 297 11.95 -25.23 -4.54
CA GLU A 297 11.47 -26.39 -3.77
C GLU A 297 11.08 -25.92 -2.37
N LEU A 298 10.06 -26.53 -1.78
CA LEU A 298 9.73 -26.28 -0.38
C LEU A 298 10.92 -26.65 0.53
N PRO A 299 11.13 -25.92 1.65
CA PRO A 299 10.30 -24.85 2.22
C PRO A 299 10.53 -23.44 1.63
N GLN A 300 11.28 -23.30 0.53
CA GLN A 300 11.55 -21.99 -0.07
C GLN A 300 10.32 -21.48 -0.83
N VAL A 301 9.89 -20.26 -0.52
CA VAL A 301 8.76 -19.58 -1.16
C VAL A 301 9.11 -18.14 -1.50
N THR A 302 8.26 -17.48 -2.29
CA THR A 302 8.36 -16.04 -2.59
C THR A 302 7.26 -15.29 -1.84
N LEU A 303 7.61 -14.45 -0.88
CA LEU A 303 6.66 -13.60 -0.15
C LEU A 303 6.44 -12.27 -0.87
N ALA A 304 5.24 -11.70 -0.74
CA ALA A 304 4.96 -10.31 -1.11
C ALA A 304 5.06 -9.41 0.12
N GLY A 305 5.93 -8.41 0.05
CA GLY A 305 6.32 -7.56 1.16
C GLY A 305 5.81 -6.13 1.07
N ILE A 306 4.59 -5.91 0.57
CA ILE A 306 4.01 -4.56 0.44
C ILE A 306 3.94 -3.82 1.79
N ASN A 307 3.66 -4.55 2.88
CA ASN A 307 3.55 -4.01 4.24
C ASN A 307 4.82 -4.23 5.09
N ASN A 308 5.81 -4.91 4.55
CA ASN A 308 7.02 -5.29 5.28
C ASN A 308 7.93 -4.10 5.60
N VAL A 309 7.59 -2.90 5.12
CA VAL A 309 8.24 -1.66 5.54
C VAL A 309 7.95 -1.33 7.00
N TYR A 310 6.82 -1.75 7.57
CA TYR A 310 6.44 -1.38 8.92
C TYR A 310 7.17 -2.24 9.97
N PRO A 311 7.87 -1.63 10.94
CA PRO A 311 8.56 -2.38 11.99
C PRO A 311 7.65 -3.31 12.81
N SER A 312 6.35 -3.00 12.89
CA SER A 312 5.35 -3.83 13.58
C SER A 312 5.18 -5.22 12.96
N SER A 313 5.52 -5.39 11.68
CA SER A 313 5.46 -6.69 10.99
C SER A 313 6.62 -7.62 11.33
N TRP A 314 7.55 -7.20 12.21
CA TRP A 314 8.79 -7.91 12.50
C TRP A 314 9.03 -8.11 14.00
N ASP A 315 9.52 -9.30 14.35
CA ASP A 315 10.23 -9.57 15.60
C ASP A 315 11.74 -9.53 15.31
N GLY A 316 12.34 -8.36 15.53
CA GLY A 316 13.72 -8.09 15.14
C GLY A 316 13.92 -8.13 13.62
N ASN A 317 14.51 -9.22 13.12
CA ASN A 317 14.74 -9.45 11.68
C ASN A 317 13.89 -10.58 11.12
N LYS A 318 13.01 -11.18 11.93
CA LYS A 318 12.10 -12.25 11.51
C LYS A 318 10.71 -11.67 11.32
N LEU A 319 10.09 -11.91 10.18
CA LEU A 319 8.72 -11.48 9.91
C LEU A 319 7.77 -12.22 10.87
N ASN A 320 6.74 -11.54 11.37
CA ASN A 320 5.71 -12.23 12.16
C ASN A 320 5.00 -13.27 11.29
N LEU A 321 4.46 -14.32 11.90
CA LEU A 321 3.79 -15.39 11.16
C LEU A 321 2.57 -14.87 10.38
N GLU A 322 1.78 -14.01 11.01
CA GLU A 322 0.59 -13.36 10.42
C GLU A 322 0.91 -12.44 9.24
N ASP A 323 2.15 -11.95 9.14
CA ASP A 323 2.63 -11.12 8.04
C ASP A 323 3.23 -11.96 6.89
N VAL A 324 3.35 -13.29 7.06
CA VAL A 324 3.74 -14.20 5.98
C VAL A 324 2.59 -14.33 5.00
N TRP A 325 2.78 -13.82 3.78
CA TRP A 325 1.87 -14.03 2.65
C TRP A 325 2.64 -14.08 1.33
N GLY A 326 2.39 -15.10 0.50
CA GLY A 326 3.18 -15.28 -0.71
C GLY A 326 2.75 -16.40 -1.64
N TYR A 327 3.75 -16.95 -2.31
CA TYR A 327 3.63 -17.82 -3.48
C TYR A 327 4.68 -18.93 -3.42
N HIS A 328 4.29 -20.15 -3.78
CA HIS A 328 5.24 -21.22 -4.08
C HIS A 328 5.14 -21.59 -5.57
N PHE A 329 6.14 -21.22 -6.37
CA PHE A 329 6.18 -21.49 -7.80
C PHE A 329 6.85 -22.83 -8.09
N LYS A 330 6.25 -23.63 -8.97
CA LYS A 330 6.75 -24.95 -9.36
C LYS A 330 7.24 -24.96 -10.79
N VAL A 331 8.24 -25.80 -11.07
CA VAL A 331 8.89 -25.90 -12.39
C VAL A 331 7.95 -26.30 -13.53
N ASP A 332 6.80 -26.90 -13.22
CA ASP A 332 5.77 -27.33 -14.16
C ASP A 332 4.86 -26.20 -14.68
N GLY A 333 5.06 -24.95 -14.21
CA GLY A 333 4.24 -23.80 -14.58
C GLY A 333 3.00 -23.62 -13.71
N THR A 334 2.85 -24.39 -12.62
CA THR A 334 1.82 -24.18 -11.60
C THR A 334 2.41 -23.49 -10.37
N LEU A 335 1.55 -22.90 -9.54
CA LEU A 335 1.97 -22.33 -8.26
C LEU A 335 0.89 -22.51 -7.19
N ARG A 336 1.30 -22.38 -5.93
CA ARG A 336 0.39 -22.15 -4.81
C ARG A 336 0.36 -20.66 -4.50
N ARG A 337 -0.80 -20.02 -4.60
CA ARG A 337 -0.98 -18.59 -4.31
C ARG A 337 -1.65 -18.40 -2.95
N GLY A 338 -1.13 -17.48 -2.17
CA GLY A 338 -1.67 -17.18 -0.84
C GLY A 338 -1.15 -18.15 0.20
N VAL A 339 0.09 -18.61 0.04
CA VAL A 339 0.80 -19.30 1.13
C VAL A 339 0.92 -18.32 2.28
N SER A 340 0.30 -18.61 3.43
CA SER A 340 0.22 -17.66 4.53
C SER A 340 0.32 -18.31 5.90
N GLY A 341 0.92 -17.60 6.85
CA GLY A 341 0.93 -18.00 8.24
C GLY A 341 -0.41 -17.70 8.93
N GLN A 342 -0.81 -18.55 9.86
CA GLN A 342 -2.08 -18.41 10.58
C GLN A 342 -1.99 -18.96 12.01
N TYR A 343 -2.96 -18.55 12.83
CA TYR A 343 -3.20 -19.05 14.17
C TYR A 343 -4.67 -19.49 14.27
N ASP A 344 -4.96 -20.50 15.08
CA ASP A 344 -6.35 -20.88 15.40
C ASP A 344 -7.08 -19.74 16.14
N ASP A 345 -6.34 -19.02 16.98
CA ASP A 345 -6.79 -17.81 17.67
C ASP A 345 -5.67 -16.76 17.60
N VAL A 346 -5.98 -15.65 16.93
CA VAL A 346 -5.05 -14.54 16.66
C VAL A 346 -4.70 -13.76 17.92
N GLU A 347 -5.60 -13.66 18.91
CA GLU A 347 -5.33 -12.93 20.15
C GLU A 347 -4.38 -13.70 21.06
N THR A 348 -4.58 -15.01 21.17
CA THR A 348 -3.75 -15.89 22.00
C THR A 348 -2.54 -16.44 21.25
N LYS A 349 -2.45 -16.21 19.93
CA LYS A 349 -1.44 -16.78 19.02
C LYS A 349 -1.31 -18.30 19.18
N SER A 350 -2.44 -19.00 19.32
CA SER A 350 -2.48 -20.44 19.55
C SER A 350 -2.40 -21.24 18.24
N ASN A 351 -1.77 -22.43 18.31
CA ASN A 351 -1.63 -23.38 17.20
C ASN A 351 -1.16 -22.74 15.88
N PRO A 352 0.08 -22.21 15.83
CA PRO A 352 0.63 -21.65 14.60
C PRO A 352 0.65 -22.71 13.50
N SER A 353 0.24 -22.34 12.29
CA SER A 353 0.28 -23.20 11.10
C SER A 353 0.47 -22.40 9.81
N PHE A 354 0.66 -23.10 8.69
CA PHE A 354 0.61 -22.51 7.37
C PHE A 354 -0.63 -22.97 6.59
N TYR A 355 -1.33 -22.03 5.98
CA TYR A 355 -2.19 -22.32 4.84
C TYR A 355 -1.33 -22.32 3.59
N MET A 356 -1.31 -23.44 2.87
CA MET A 356 -0.42 -23.64 1.72
C MET A 356 -0.97 -23.08 0.41
N GLY A 357 -2.01 -22.23 0.44
CA GLY A 357 -2.48 -21.49 -0.73
C GLY A 357 -3.32 -22.29 -1.74
N ASP A 358 -3.86 -21.58 -2.72
CA ASP A 358 -4.68 -22.11 -3.81
C ASP A 358 -3.85 -22.44 -5.05
N ALA A 359 -4.26 -23.45 -5.80
CA ALA A 359 -3.64 -23.82 -7.08
C ALA A 359 -3.92 -22.78 -8.17
N TRP A 360 -2.85 -22.24 -8.75
CA TRP A 360 -2.83 -21.29 -9.87
C TRP A 360 -1.82 -21.76 -10.93
N THR A 361 -1.81 -21.12 -12.09
CA THR A 361 -0.78 -21.29 -13.12
C THR A 361 0.01 -20.01 -13.30
N TYR A 362 1.22 -20.11 -13.86
CA TYR A 362 1.99 -18.94 -14.24
C TYR A 362 2.78 -19.15 -15.53
N SER A 363 3.15 -18.03 -16.13
CA SER A 363 4.08 -17.97 -17.26
C SER A 363 5.07 -16.83 -17.07
N VAL A 364 6.23 -16.95 -17.72
CA VAL A 364 7.31 -15.96 -17.67
C VAL A 364 7.71 -15.61 -19.10
N SER A 365 7.73 -14.32 -19.42
CA SER A 365 8.20 -13.78 -20.70
C SER A 365 9.09 -12.56 -20.45
N GLY A 366 10.41 -12.78 -20.49
CA GLY A 366 11.39 -11.74 -20.14
C GLY A 366 11.23 -11.32 -18.67
N SER A 367 10.87 -10.05 -18.45
CA SER A 367 10.59 -9.50 -17.12
C SER A 367 9.12 -9.62 -16.70
N LEU A 368 8.25 -10.10 -17.58
CA LEU A 368 6.82 -10.23 -17.34
C LEU A 368 6.51 -11.60 -16.73
N VAL A 369 5.89 -11.63 -15.56
CA VAL A 369 5.33 -12.82 -14.94
C VAL A 369 3.83 -12.66 -14.87
N THR A 370 3.09 -13.60 -15.46
CA THR A 370 1.63 -13.61 -15.42
C THR A 370 1.19 -14.82 -14.62
N LEU A 371 0.41 -14.59 -13.56
CA LEU A 371 -0.19 -15.61 -12.72
C LEU A 371 -1.69 -15.62 -12.98
N SER A 372 -2.29 -16.78 -13.18
CA SER A 372 -3.72 -16.88 -13.47
C SER A 372 -4.40 -18.06 -12.81
N GLN A 373 -5.69 -17.89 -12.58
CA GLN A 373 -6.61 -18.94 -12.20
C GLN A 373 -7.93 -18.69 -12.91
N SER A 374 -8.50 -19.76 -13.46
CA SER A 374 -9.83 -19.75 -14.05
C SER A 374 -10.59 -20.93 -13.48
N THR A 375 -11.77 -20.67 -12.95
CA THR A 375 -12.77 -21.66 -12.54
C THR A 375 -14.12 -21.25 -13.12
N ASP A 376 -15.15 -22.06 -12.92
CA ASP A 376 -16.52 -21.74 -13.37
C ASP A 376 -17.08 -20.49 -12.68
N GLU A 377 -16.58 -20.14 -11.49
CA GLU A 377 -17.07 -19.00 -10.68
C GLU A 377 -16.18 -17.76 -10.74
N ARG A 378 -14.92 -17.89 -11.19
CA ARG A 378 -13.96 -16.76 -11.18
C ARG A 378 -12.88 -16.85 -12.23
N VAL A 379 -12.52 -15.68 -12.78
CA VAL A 379 -11.30 -15.48 -13.57
C VAL A 379 -10.40 -14.50 -12.84
N ARG A 380 -9.16 -14.88 -12.58
CA ARG A 380 -8.17 -14.06 -11.89
C ARG A 380 -6.89 -14.03 -12.69
N GLU A 381 -6.32 -12.83 -12.85
CA GLU A 381 -4.98 -12.64 -13.40
C GLU A 381 -4.23 -11.65 -12.52
N ARG A 382 -2.97 -11.95 -12.20
CA ARG A 382 -2.02 -10.99 -11.66
C ARG A 382 -0.82 -10.92 -12.60
N THR A 383 -0.39 -9.71 -12.91
CA THR A 383 0.78 -9.48 -13.75
C THR A 383 1.82 -8.75 -12.92
N TRP A 384 3.07 -9.21 -13.01
CA TRP A 384 4.25 -8.56 -12.47
C TRP A 384 5.20 -8.23 -13.60
N ARG A 385 5.52 -6.96 -13.76
CA ARG A 385 6.77 -6.58 -14.44
C ARG A 385 7.85 -6.43 -13.39
N VAL A 386 8.84 -7.30 -13.44
CA VAL A 386 10.00 -7.20 -12.56
C VAL A 386 10.86 -6.03 -13.03
N MET A 387 10.89 -4.96 -12.23
CA MET A 387 11.58 -3.72 -12.54
C MET A 387 13.07 -3.86 -12.29
N SER A 388 13.42 -4.35 -11.09
CA SER A 388 14.79 -4.55 -10.69
C SER A 388 14.88 -5.58 -9.57
N VAL A 389 16.05 -6.18 -9.41
CA VAL A 389 16.41 -7.06 -8.29
C VAL A 389 17.62 -6.45 -7.59
N ASP A 390 17.50 -6.23 -6.29
CA ASP A 390 18.55 -5.63 -5.47
C ASP A 390 19.67 -6.62 -5.13
N SER A 391 20.74 -6.12 -4.51
CA SER A 391 21.90 -6.93 -4.14
C SER A 391 21.60 -8.02 -3.08
N THR A 392 20.47 -7.91 -2.38
CA THR A 392 19.99 -8.90 -1.40
C THR A 392 19.00 -9.91 -2.00
N GLY A 393 18.64 -9.76 -3.28
CA GLY A 393 17.69 -10.62 -3.98
C GLY A 393 16.23 -10.21 -3.86
N LYS A 394 15.90 -9.03 -3.30
CA LYS A 394 14.52 -8.52 -3.34
C LYS A 394 14.20 -8.03 -4.74
N ALA A 395 13.09 -8.50 -5.28
CA ALA A 395 12.60 -8.08 -6.59
C ALA A 395 11.53 -6.99 -6.41
N LEU A 396 11.78 -5.79 -6.92
CA LEU A 396 10.76 -4.77 -7.06
C LEU A 396 9.95 -5.04 -8.31
N VAL A 397 8.64 -5.18 -8.17
CA VAL A 397 7.73 -5.45 -9.29
C VAL A 397 6.68 -4.37 -9.42
N LEU A 398 6.38 -3.97 -10.66
CA LEU A 398 5.15 -3.26 -10.99
C LEU A 398 4.06 -4.31 -11.17
N GLU A 399 3.12 -4.35 -10.22
CA GLU A 399 2.00 -5.29 -10.21
C GLU A 399 0.69 -4.64 -10.60
N ARG A 400 -0.19 -5.43 -11.22
CA ARG A 400 -1.63 -5.17 -11.36
C ARG A 400 -2.40 -6.48 -11.35
N SER A 401 -3.71 -6.43 -11.13
CA SER A 401 -4.54 -7.63 -11.27
C SER A 401 -5.90 -7.36 -11.86
N ILE A 402 -6.44 -8.38 -12.52
CA ILE A 402 -7.79 -8.42 -13.07
C ILE A 402 -8.61 -9.44 -12.27
N TYR A 403 -9.89 -9.15 -12.08
CA TYR A 403 -10.87 -10.06 -11.51
C TYR A 403 -12.15 -10.04 -12.34
N GLY A 404 -12.60 -11.23 -12.76
CA GLY A 404 -13.93 -11.50 -13.26
C GLY A 404 -14.67 -12.49 -12.36
N TYR A 405 -15.97 -12.25 -12.21
CA TYR A 405 -16.91 -13.03 -11.42
C TYR A 405 -18.26 -13.00 -12.15
N ASP A 406 -19.01 -14.09 -12.14
CA ASP A 406 -20.35 -14.17 -12.75
C ASP A 406 -21.31 -13.30 -11.91
N LEU A 407 -21.60 -12.09 -12.38
CA LEU A 407 -22.34 -11.07 -11.64
C LEU A 407 -23.84 -11.14 -11.90
N ASP A 408 -24.26 -11.74 -13.02
CA ASP A 408 -25.66 -11.90 -13.38
C ASP A 408 -26.19 -13.34 -13.21
N ASP A 409 -25.35 -14.24 -12.68
CA ASP A 409 -25.62 -15.64 -12.40
C ASP A 409 -26.07 -16.42 -13.67
N ASP A 410 -25.56 -16.04 -14.85
CA ASP A 410 -25.89 -16.69 -16.12
C ASP A 410 -24.99 -17.90 -16.45
N GLY A 411 -23.93 -18.10 -15.66
CA GLY A 411 -22.97 -19.20 -15.77
C GLY A 411 -21.80 -18.91 -16.70
N GLU A 412 -21.66 -17.71 -17.26
CA GLU A 412 -20.57 -17.32 -18.15
C GLU A 412 -19.89 -16.03 -17.66
N ILE A 413 -18.56 -16.05 -17.52
CA ILE A 413 -17.81 -14.84 -17.14
C ILE A 413 -17.38 -14.10 -18.40
N THR A 414 -18.01 -12.96 -18.65
CA THR A 414 -17.80 -12.13 -19.84
C THR A 414 -16.73 -11.05 -19.65
N ALA A 415 -16.40 -10.34 -20.73
CA ALA A 415 -15.48 -9.21 -20.68
C ALA A 415 -16.09 -8.02 -19.91
N GLU A 416 -17.41 -7.89 -19.93
CA GLU A 416 -18.17 -6.88 -19.19
C GLU A 416 -18.12 -7.12 -17.67
N GLU A 417 -17.86 -8.36 -17.25
CA GLU A 417 -17.75 -8.78 -15.85
C GLU A 417 -16.31 -8.94 -15.37
N THR A 418 -15.34 -8.68 -16.25
CA THR A 418 -13.92 -8.84 -15.96
C THR A 418 -13.21 -7.49 -16.07
N GLY A 419 -12.55 -7.06 -15.00
CA GLY A 419 -11.85 -5.76 -15.01
C GLY A 419 -10.78 -5.59 -13.95
N ASN A 420 -10.23 -4.38 -13.84
CA ASN A 420 -9.14 -4.08 -12.92
C ASN A 420 -9.58 -4.28 -11.46
N PHE A 421 -8.78 -5.03 -10.71
CA PHE A 421 -9.01 -5.30 -9.29
C PHE A 421 -7.90 -4.73 -8.40
N ILE A 422 -6.66 -4.79 -8.86
CA ILE A 422 -5.54 -4.08 -8.23
C ILE A 422 -4.97 -3.16 -9.29
N PRO A 423 -5.00 -1.84 -9.09
CA PRO A 423 -4.43 -0.89 -10.01
C PRO A 423 -2.90 -1.01 -10.05
N PRO A 424 -2.24 -0.48 -11.10
CA PRO A 424 -0.78 -0.49 -11.20
C PRO A 424 -0.12 0.11 -9.95
N ARG A 425 0.75 -0.68 -9.32
CA ARG A 425 1.48 -0.28 -8.12
C ARG A 425 2.77 -1.06 -7.97
N PHE A 426 3.67 -0.59 -7.10
CA PHE A 426 4.85 -1.37 -6.72
C PHE A 426 4.55 -2.36 -5.61
N ASN A 427 5.25 -3.49 -5.68
CA ASN A 427 5.33 -4.49 -4.62
C ASN A 427 6.77 -5.03 -4.59
N ILE A 428 7.19 -5.57 -3.45
CA ILE A 428 8.53 -6.14 -3.26
C ILE A 428 8.36 -7.63 -3.00
N LEU A 429 9.05 -8.45 -3.78
CA LEU A 429 9.02 -9.90 -3.63
C LEU A 429 10.33 -10.39 -3.02
N THR A 430 10.26 -11.26 -2.02
CA THR A 430 11.43 -11.80 -1.30
C THR A 430 11.39 -13.31 -1.22
N LYS A 431 12.52 -13.97 -1.46
CA LYS A 431 12.65 -15.41 -1.18
C LYS A 431 12.78 -15.64 0.32
N THR A 432 12.02 -16.59 0.83
CA THR A 432 11.92 -16.88 2.26
C THR A 432 11.83 -18.39 2.50
N ASP A 433 12.49 -18.84 3.55
CA ASP A 433 12.41 -20.22 4.03
C ASP A 433 11.31 -20.36 5.10
N LEU A 434 10.25 -21.12 4.82
CA LEU A 434 9.16 -21.32 5.77
C LEU A 434 9.56 -22.12 7.03
N SER A 435 10.66 -22.89 6.99
CA SER A 435 11.16 -23.61 8.16
C SER A 435 11.67 -22.68 9.28
N GLN A 436 11.82 -21.38 8.97
CA GLN A 436 12.09 -20.34 9.97
C GLN A 436 10.97 -20.23 11.01
N TRP A 437 9.76 -20.72 10.73
CA TRP A 437 8.67 -20.89 11.70
C TRP A 437 8.48 -22.38 12.00
N PRO A 438 9.34 -22.97 12.87
CA PRO A 438 9.40 -24.42 13.02
C PRO A 438 8.10 -25.03 13.52
N GLU A 439 7.37 -24.35 14.41
CA GLU A 439 6.08 -24.83 14.92
C GLU A 439 5.01 -24.85 13.82
N ALA A 440 4.91 -23.79 13.01
CA ALA A 440 3.97 -23.71 11.89
C ALA A 440 4.33 -24.66 10.74
N TRP A 441 5.63 -24.85 10.50
CA TRP A 441 6.12 -25.78 9.48
C TRP A 441 5.84 -27.23 9.87
N ALA A 442 6.12 -27.59 11.13
CA ALA A 442 5.88 -28.93 11.66
C ALA A 442 4.39 -29.25 11.88
N SER A 443 3.50 -28.25 11.84
CA SER A 443 2.05 -28.48 11.93
C SER A 443 1.42 -28.91 10.60
N LEU A 444 2.16 -28.84 9.49
CA LEU A 444 1.70 -29.35 8.21
C LEU A 444 1.51 -30.87 8.32
N ILE A 445 0.54 -31.39 7.56
CA ILE A 445 0.24 -32.82 7.57
C ILE A 445 1.45 -33.63 7.07
N ASP A 446 1.79 -34.67 7.83
CA ASP A 446 2.78 -35.70 7.55
C ASP A 446 2.05 -37.02 7.81
N SER A 447 1.57 -37.63 6.74
CA SER A 447 0.58 -38.69 6.79
C SER A 447 1.16 -40.06 7.17
N ASP A 448 2.45 -40.30 6.93
CA ASP A 448 3.15 -41.54 7.29
C ASP A 448 4.12 -41.39 8.48
N GLY A 449 4.45 -40.16 8.88
CA GLY A 449 5.25 -39.82 10.04
C GLY A 449 6.75 -39.97 9.82
N ASP A 450 7.23 -39.88 8.58
CA ASP A 450 8.65 -40.00 8.23
C ASP A 450 9.46 -38.69 8.48
N GLY A 451 8.75 -37.58 8.72
CA GLY A 451 9.33 -36.26 8.98
C GLY A 451 9.35 -35.30 7.78
N LEU A 452 8.88 -35.72 6.61
CA LEU A 452 8.52 -34.87 5.49
C LEU A 452 7.01 -34.63 5.51
N ASN A 453 6.57 -33.41 5.17
CA ASN A 453 5.14 -33.16 5.07
C ASN A 453 4.63 -33.50 3.67
N ASP A 454 3.35 -33.88 3.57
CA ASP A 454 2.71 -34.34 2.34
C ASP A 454 2.90 -33.35 1.17
N TYR A 455 3.02 -32.04 1.43
CA TYR A 455 3.25 -31.05 0.36
C TYR A 455 4.64 -31.16 -0.26
N VAL A 456 5.67 -31.42 0.55
CA VAL A 456 7.05 -31.63 0.08
C VAL A 456 7.10 -32.89 -0.76
N GLU A 457 6.51 -33.97 -0.28
CA GLU A 457 6.50 -35.26 -0.96
C GLU A 457 5.77 -35.20 -2.31
N VAL A 458 4.57 -34.61 -2.34
CA VAL A 458 3.83 -34.40 -3.59
C VAL A 458 4.63 -33.56 -4.59
N ASP A 459 5.38 -32.56 -4.12
CA ASP A 459 6.22 -31.73 -4.99
C ASP A 459 7.46 -32.47 -5.50
N MET A 460 8.00 -33.42 -4.71
CA MET A 460 9.09 -34.31 -5.11
C MET A 460 8.62 -35.49 -5.97
N GLY A 461 7.31 -35.77 -6.00
CA GLY A 461 6.72 -36.91 -6.70
C GLY A 461 6.83 -38.23 -5.92
N THR A 462 7.00 -38.18 -4.60
CA THR A 462 6.96 -39.33 -3.68
C THR A 462 5.53 -39.58 -3.16
N ASP A 463 5.30 -40.69 -2.45
CA ASP A 463 3.97 -41.06 -1.93
C ASP A 463 3.83 -40.65 -0.46
N PRO A 464 2.92 -39.71 -0.10
CA PRO A 464 2.73 -39.26 1.29
C PRO A 464 2.26 -40.31 2.30
N HIS A 465 2.11 -41.55 1.86
CA HIS A 465 1.70 -42.67 2.69
C HIS A 465 2.75 -43.78 2.73
N ASP A 466 3.95 -43.54 2.19
CA ASP A 466 5.07 -44.48 2.11
C ASP A 466 6.40 -43.86 2.57
N ALA A 467 6.72 -44.12 3.84
CA ALA A 467 7.91 -43.59 4.53
C ALA A 467 9.27 -44.01 3.92
N ASP A 468 9.29 -44.94 2.96
CA ASP A 468 10.47 -45.37 2.20
C ASP A 468 10.16 -45.29 0.69
N SER A 469 9.77 -44.09 0.24
CA SER A 469 9.26 -43.84 -1.12
C SER A 469 10.24 -44.22 -2.25
N ASP A 470 11.55 -44.23 -2.02
CA ASP A 470 12.55 -44.69 -3.00
C ASP A 470 13.04 -46.14 -2.77
N ASN A 471 12.53 -46.81 -1.72
CA ASN A 471 12.79 -48.21 -1.38
C ASN A 471 14.29 -48.52 -1.22
N ASP A 472 15.07 -47.57 -0.70
CA ASP A 472 16.53 -47.71 -0.56
C ASP A 472 17.00 -48.23 0.81
N GLY A 473 16.08 -48.33 1.78
CA GLY A 473 16.20 -49.10 3.03
C GLY A 473 16.93 -48.38 4.16
#